data_AF-H0SKA5-F1
#
_entry.id   AF-H0SKA5-F1
#
_cell.length_a   1.000
_cell.length_b   1.000
_cell.length_c   1.000
_cell.angle_alpha   90.00
_cell.angle_beta   90.00
_cell.angle_gamma   90.00
#
_symmetry.space_group_name_H-M   'P 1'
#
loop_
_entity.id
_entity.type
_entity.pdbx_description
1 polymer ?
#
loop_
_entity_poly.entity_id
_entity_poly.type
_entity_poly.pdbx_seq_one_letter_code
_entity_poly.pdbx_strand_id
1 'polypeptide(L)'
;MAPLPRPFSATTEAIYEAYAKSRAQAWDSLGISISVLGEECERALWYSFRWASKPEVIDGLKAITFETGEIEETRLLNALRMIGCEVDEADERGKQYRATAIAGHVRGKTDGKVLGLPEAPKTWHVVEAKSMKDTYWDKVKKVGVREGYFTHWVQLNTYCHLFGFERGLYICRNKNTGEVYSERIETDHAEAIRLLARAERIVKYANPPPPLHKDPNAKMAFKCRTMCNHLAICHEHSFARLSCRTCIHATPEMFGDAAWSCARWNKPLSLAEQKQACPAHLFLPSLVPGELIDASDEEEWALYTLHDGREWRDGVKPEPQRTYFHHAESGSVFFTLPGEPDPREGGFDGGLCEEISFEDFIKLTDHYASQGE
;
A
#
# COMPACT_ATOMS: atom_id res chain seq x y z
N MET A 1 -35.41 -21.08 -22.26
CA MET A 1 -34.12 -20.67 -22.86
C MET A 1 -33.04 -21.57 -22.32
N ALA A 2 -32.21 -22.16 -23.18
CA ALA A 2 -31.04 -22.92 -22.72
C ALA A 2 -30.05 -21.95 -22.02
N PRO A 3 -29.45 -22.32 -20.89
CA PRO A 3 -28.45 -21.48 -20.24
C PRO A 3 -27.28 -21.24 -21.20
N LEU A 4 -26.85 -19.98 -21.29
CA LEU A 4 -25.69 -19.62 -22.11
C LEU A 4 -24.47 -20.42 -21.62
N PRO A 5 -23.66 -20.99 -22.52
CA PRO A 5 -22.47 -21.73 -22.13
C PRO A 5 -21.54 -20.80 -21.33
N ARG A 6 -20.98 -21.33 -20.23
CA ARG A 6 -20.01 -20.58 -19.45
C ARG A 6 -18.78 -20.30 -20.33
N PRO A 7 -18.31 -19.04 -20.40
CA PRO A 7 -17.18 -18.70 -21.26
C PRO A 7 -15.86 -19.31 -20.78
N PHE A 8 -15.79 -19.73 -19.51
CA PHE A 8 -14.62 -20.36 -18.92
C PHE A 8 -14.96 -21.70 -18.27
N SER A 9 -13.96 -22.57 -18.17
CA SER A 9 -14.06 -23.82 -17.44
C SER A 9 -14.21 -23.54 -15.94
N ALA A 10 -15.23 -24.14 -15.32
CA ALA A 10 -15.44 -24.05 -13.87
C ALA A 10 -14.23 -24.58 -13.07
N THR A 11 -13.48 -25.54 -13.62
CA THR A 11 -12.23 -26.02 -13.02
C THR A 11 -11.15 -24.94 -13.03
N THR A 12 -11.00 -24.20 -14.13
CA THR A 12 -10.02 -23.11 -14.24
C THR A 12 -10.35 -21.97 -13.28
N GLU A 13 -11.63 -21.59 -13.18
CA GLU A 13 -12.11 -20.59 -12.22
C GLU A 13 -11.79 -21.02 -10.77
N ALA A 14 -12.11 -22.26 -10.40
CA ALA A 14 -11.83 -22.79 -9.07
C ALA A 14 -10.33 -22.79 -8.72
N ILE A 15 -9.45 -23.08 -9.69
CA ILE A 15 -7.99 -23.02 -9.51
C ILE A 15 -7.55 -21.58 -9.25
N TYR A 16 -7.98 -20.61 -10.07
CA TYR A 16 -7.61 -19.21 -9.87
C TYR A 16 -8.15 -18.65 -8.56
N GLU A 17 -9.36 -19.03 -8.15
CA GLU A 17 -9.88 -18.67 -6.83
C GLU A 17 -9.04 -19.25 -5.69
N ALA A 18 -8.60 -20.51 -5.81
CA ALA A 18 -7.74 -21.13 -4.79
C ALA A 18 -6.39 -20.41 -4.66
N TYR A 19 -5.78 -20.03 -5.79
CA TYR A 19 -4.55 -19.23 -5.81
C TYR A 19 -4.74 -17.81 -5.28
N ALA A 20 -5.85 -17.15 -5.63
CA ALA A 20 -6.17 -15.83 -5.07
C ALA A 20 -6.36 -15.91 -3.54
N LYS A 21 -7.06 -16.96 -3.05
CA LYS A 21 -7.26 -17.22 -1.62
C LYS A 21 -5.95 -17.49 -0.88
N SER A 22 -5.02 -18.24 -1.47
CA SER A 22 -3.73 -18.54 -0.83
C SER A 22 -2.84 -17.31 -0.65
N ARG A 23 -3.07 -16.25 -1.44
CA ARG A 23 -2.38 -14.95 -1.37
C ARG A 23 -3.32 -13.80 -0.98
N ALA A 24 -4.48 -14.07 -0.36
CA ALA A 24 -5.54 -13.09 -0.10
C ALA A 24 -5.17 -11.96 0.88
N GLN A 25 -3.99 -12.02 1.50
CA GLN A 25 -3.50 -10.90 2.29
C GLN A 25 -3.17 -9.72 1.38
N ALA A 26 -4.00 -8.69 1.42
CA ALA A 26 -3.68 -7.39 0.86
C ALA A 26 -2.33 -6.91 1.42
N TRP A 27 -1.36 -6.75 0.53
CA TRP A 27 0.02 -6.47 0.92
C TRP A 27 0.26 -4.96 0.96
N ASP A 28 0.17 -4.40 2.16
CA ASP A 28 0.67 -3.07 2.47
C ASP A 28 2.16 -3.18 2.83
N SER A 29 3.03 -2.67 1.94
CA SER A 29 4.46 -2.65 2.23
C SER A 29 4.76 -1.78 3.45
N LEU A 30 5.66 -2.24 4.31
CA LEU A 30 6.11 -1.49 5.49
C LEU A 30 6.84 -0.19 5.11
N GLY A 31 7.45 -0.16 3.93
CA GLY A 31 8.22 0.98 3.42
C GLY A 31 8.35 0.95 1.90
N ILE A 32 9.30 1.72 1.37
CA ILE A 32 9.67 1.71 -0.05
C ILE A 32 10.52 0.46 -0.33
N SER A 33 10.05 -0.39 -1.24
CA SER A 33 10.82 -1.57 -1.66
C SER A 33 12.02 -1.16 -2.51
N ILE A 34 13.17 -1.79 -2.30
CA ILE A 34 14.37 -1.60 -3.13
C ILE A 34 14.06 -1.91 -4.61
N SER A 35 13.17 -2.88 -4.87
CA SER A 35 12.73 -3.24 -6.23
C SER A 35 11.96 -2.14 -6.97
N VAL A 36 11.51 -1.08 -6.29
CA VAL A 36 10.82 0.06 -6.93
C VAL A 36 11.60 1.38 -6.83
N LEU A 37 12.81 1.38 -6.26
CA LEU A 37 13.61 2.61 -6.13
C LEU A 37 13.94 3.26 -7.47
N GLY A 38 13.98 2.46 -8.54
CA GLY A 38 14.18 2.93 -9.91
C GLY A 38 12.93 3.56 -10.56
N GLU A 39 11.77 3.56 -9.89
CA GLU A 39 10.57 4.21 -10.41
C GLU A 39 10.78 5.73 -10.48
N GLU A 40 10.46 6.34 -11.62
CA GLU A 40 10.70 7.75 -11.91
C GLU A 40 9.68 8.65 -11.17
N CYS A 41 8.44 8.19 -11.04
CA CYS A 41 7.39 8.97 -10.40
C CYS A 41 7.53 8.98 -8.87
N GLU A 42 8.12 10.04 -8.31
CA GLU A 42 8.24 10.23 -6.85
C GLU A 42 6.89 10.26 -6.14
N ARG A 43 5.87 10.86 -6.79
CA ARG A 43 4.51 10.91 -6.24
C ARG A 43 3.92 9.51 -6.08
N ALA A 44 4.15 8.59 -7.03
CA ALA A 44 3.69 7.21 -6.91
C ALA A 44 4.38 6.48 -5.74
N LEU A 45 5.70 6.68 -5.59
CA LEU A 45 6.43 6.13 -4.44
C LEU A 45 5.91 6.67 -3.10
N TRP A 46 5.61 7.96 -3.04
CA TRP A 46 5.03 8.60 -1.85
C TRP A 46 3.63 8.06 -1.53
N TYR A 47 2.75 7.92 -2.53
CA TYR A 47 1.42 7.33 -2.33
C TYR A 47 1.49 5.87 -1.88
N SER A 48 2.38 5.08 -2.48
CA SER A 48 2.63 3.70 -2.06
C SER A 48 3.15 3.62 -0.63
N PHE A 49 4.10 4.48 -0.26
CA PHE A 49 4.65 4.55 1.10
C PHE A 49 3.60 4.90 2.15
N ARG A 50 2.69 5.82 1.81
CA ARG A 50 1.59 6.27 2.69
C ARG A 50 0.31 5.44 2.60
N TRP A 51 0.29 4.38 1.80
CA TRP A 51 -0.92 3.59 1.51
C TRP A 51 -2.11 4.44 1.06
N ALA A 52 -1.85 5.49 0.28
CA ALA A 52 -2.86 6.47 -0.08
C ALA A 52 -3.92 5.91 -1.04
N SER A 53 -3.61 4.85 -1.78
CA SER A 53 -4.58 4.15 -2.62
C SER A 53 -4.94 2.79 -2.04
N LYS A 54 -6.05 2.22 -2.52
CA LYS A 54 -6.40 0.85 -2.19
C LYS A 54 -5.25 -0.08 -2.63
N PRO A 55 -4.93 -1.11 -1.83
CA PRO A 55 -3.93 -2.08 -2.22
C PRO A 55 -4.39 -2.81 -3.49
N GLU A 56 -3.42 -3.21 -4.30
CA GLU A 56 -3.70 -3.98 -5.50
C GLU A 56 -4.33 -5.33 -5.11
N VAL A 57 -5.37 -5.72 -5.83
CA VAL A 57 -5.96 -7.06 -5.69
C VAL A 57 -5.10 -8.07 -6.44
N ILE A 58 -4.58 -9.05 -5.70
CA ILE A 58 -3.85 -10.19 -6.26
C ILE A 58 -4.89 -11.21 -6.72
N ASP A 59 -5.16 -11.24 -8.02
CA ASP A 59 -5.95 -12.30 -8.63
C ASP A 59 -5.16 -13.63 -8.74
N GLY A 60 -5.85 -14.71 -9.11
CA GLY A 60 -5.25 -16.04 -9.20
C GLY A 60 -4.09 -16.12 -10.18
N LEU A 61 -4.15 -15.40 -11.30
CA LEU A 61 -3.08 -15.39 -12.30
C LEU A 61 -1.84 -14.65 -11.80
N LYS A 62 -2.03 -13.53 -11.09
CA LYS A 62 -0.92 -12.81 -10.43
C LYS A 62 -0.28 -13.65 -9.34
N ALA A 63 -1.08 -14.35 -8.53
CA ALA A 63 -0.57 -15.27 -7.52
C ALA A 63 0.32 -16.37 -8.14
N ILE A 64 -0.13 -16.99 -9.23
CA ILE A 64 0.68 -17.96 -9.99
C ILE A 64 1.94 -17.31 -10.57
N THR A 65 1.84 -16.07 -11.05
CA THR A 65 2.99 -15.34 -11.59
C THR A 65 4.07 -15.10 -10.53
N PHE A 66 3.67 -14.79 -9.30
CA PHE A 66 4.61 -14.65 -8.17
C PHE A 66 5.25 -15.98 -7.80
N GLU A 67 4.45 -17.05 -7.66
CA GLU A 67 4.96 -18.42 -7.42
C GLU A 67 5.95 -18.85 -8.51
N THR A 68 5.63 -18.57 -9.78
CA THR A 68 6.55 -18.84 -10.89
C THR A 68 7.85 -18.07 -10.72
N GLY A 69 7.81 -16.81 -10.27
CA GLY A 69 9.01 -16.04 -9.95
C GLY A 69 9.89 -16.71 -8.90
N GLU A 70 9.30 -17.14 -7.79
CA GLU A 70 9.98 -17.84 -6.68
C GLU A 70 10.63 -19.17 -7.16
N ILE A 71 9.95 -19.92 -8.03
CA ILE A 71 10.48 -21.14 -8.65
C ILE A 71 11.68 -20.83 -9.57
N GLU A 72 11.57 -19.81 -10.42
CA GLU A 72 12.64 -19.45 -11.35
C GLU A 72 13.88 -18.89 -10.62
N GLU A 73 13.69 -18.15 -9.54
CA GLU A 73 14.79 -17.72 -8.65
C GLU A 73 15.58 -18.94 -8.15
N THR A 74 14.89 -19.92 -7.55
CA THR A 74 15.49 -21.16 -7.06
C THR A 74 16.24 -21.92 -8.17
N ARG A 75 15.64 -22.01 -9.37
CA ARG A 75 16.25 -22.68 -10.53
C ARG A 75 17.55 -22.00 -10.96
N LEU A 76 17.57 -20.68 -11.03
CA LEU A 76 18.76 -19.92 -11.45
C LEU A 76 19.90 -20.02 -10.44
N LEU A 77 19.60 -19.96 -9.14
CA LEU A 77 20.59 -20.17 -8.08
C LEU A 77 21.16 -21.60 -8.12
N ASN A 78 20.31 -22.60 -8.33
CA ASN A 78 20.77 -23.99 -8.50
C ASN A 78 21.59 -24.19 -9.78
N ALA A 79 21.29 -23.47 -10.87
CA ALA A 79 22.09 -23.50 -12.08
C ALA A 79 23.51 -22.99 -11.83
N LEU A 80 23.68 -21.96 -10.99
CA LEU A 80 25.01 -21.49 -10.55
C LEU A 80 25.75 -22.58 -9.76
N ARG A 81 25.08 -23.27 -8.84
CA ARG A 81 25.66 -24.42 -8.11
C ARG A 81 26.08 -25.55 -9.05
N MET A 82 25.26 -25.85 -10.07
CA MET A 82 25.55 -26.90 -11.06
C MET A 82 26.82 -26.64 -11.86
N ILE A 83 27.18 -25.39 -12.11
CA ILE A 83 28.44 -25.02 -12.79
C ILE A 83 29.63 -24.91 -11.83
N GLY A 84 29.47 -25.32 -10.56
CA GLY A 84 30.52 -25.33 -9.55
C GLY A 84 30.71 -24.02 -8.80
N CYS A 85 29.79 -23.06 -8.91
CA CYS A 85 29.83 -21.85 -8.10
C CYS A 85 29.37 -22.12 -6.67
N GLU A 86 29.93 -21.38 -5.72
CA GLU A 86 29.47 -21.33 -4.35
C GLU A 86 28.35 -20.29 -4.25
N VAL A 87 27.17 -20.67 -3.76
CA VAL A 87 25.99 -19.80 -3.64
C VAL A 87 25.53 -19.73 -2.19
N ASP A 88 25.55 -18.53 -1.63
CA ASP A 88 25.12 -18.16 -0.28
C ASP A 88 23.83 -17.32 -0.35
N GLU A 89 22.68 -17.96 -0.14
CA GLU A 89 21.34 -17.35 -0.33
C GLU A 89 20.62 -16.98 0.97
N ALA A 90 21.16 -17.37 2.14
CA ALA A 90 20.48 -17.22 3.41
C ALA A 90 21.43 -16.96 4.57
N ASP A 91 20.95 -16.20 5.55
CA ASP A 91 21.62 -15.98 6.83
C ASP A 91 21.66 -17.26 7.69
N GLU A 92 22.31 -17.17 8.85
CA GLU A 92 22.43 -18.27 9.84
C GLU A 92 21.08 -18.84 10.31
N ARG A 93 19.96 -18.13 10.07
CA ARG A 93 18.59 -18.54 10.41
C ARG A 93 17.83 -19.11 9.22
N GLY A 94 18.50 -19.31 8.08
CA GLY A 94 17.89 -19.80 6.84
C GLY A 94 16.98 -18.79 6.17
N LYS A 95 17.14 -17.48 6.42
CA LYS A 95 16.35 -16.42 5.77
C LYS A 95 17.20 -15.65 4.77
N GLN A 96 16.58 -15.26 3.65
CA GLN A 96 17.20 -14.34 2.70
C GLN A 96 17.76 -13.08 3.40
N TYR A 97 18.94 -12.66 2.96
CA TYR A 97 19.60 -11.48 3.49
C TYR A 97 18.72 -10.23 3.29
N ARG A 98 18.43 -9.56 4.40
CA ARG A 98 17.62 -8.34 4.40
C ARG A 98 18.52 -7.11 4.27
N ALA A 99 18.24 -6.29 3.27
CA ALA A 99 18.79 -4.94 3.18
C ALA A 99 17.80 -3.94 3.77
N THR A 100 18.29 -3.03 4.59
CA THR A 100 17.53 -1.90 5.14
C THR A 100 18.32 -0.61 5.00
N ALA A 101 17.62 0.48 4.76
CA ALA A 101 18.16 1.84 4.75
C ALA A 101 17.08 2.81 5.24
N ILE A 102 17.48 4.05 5.55
CA ILE A 102 16.57 5.13 5.92
C ILE A 102 15.64 4.72 7.07
N ALA A 103 16.24 4.38 8.23
CA ALA A 103 15.52 3.92 9.42
C ALA A 103 14.53 2.77 9.14
N GLY A 104 14.89 1.85 8.23
CA GLY A 104 14.04 0.70 7.85
C GLY A 104 12.91 1.02 6.87
N HIS A 105 12.68 2.29 6.53
CA HIS A 105 11.67 2.70 5.55
C HIS A 105 12.04 2.34 4.11
N VAL A 106 13.32 2.12 3.81
CA VAL A 106 13.76 1.49 2.55
C VAL A 106 14.21 0.07 2.86
N ARG A 107 13.67 -0.92 2.15
CA ARG A 107 13.92 -2.32 2.49
C ARG A 107 13.82 -3.27 1.29
N GLY A 108 14.51 -4.39 1.39
CA GLY A 108 14.47 -5.44 0.38
C GLY A 108 15.14 -6.72 0.87
N LYS A 109 15.08 -7.75 0.04
CA LYS A 109 15.76 -9.03 0.23
C LYS A 109 16.50 -9.36 -1.06
N THR A 110 17.75 -9.76 -0.94
CA THR A 110 18.51 -10.27 -2.08
C THR A 110 18.27 -11.78 -2.23
N ASP A 111 18.39 -12.25 -3.47
CA ASP A 111 18.27 -13.67 -3.80
C ASP A 111 19.50 -14.45 -3.35
N GLY A 112 20.66 -13.78 -3.20
CA GLY A 112 21.86 -14.39 -2.61
C GLY A 112 23.15 -13.73 -3.04
N LYS A 113 24.25 -14.43 -2.81
CA LYS A 113 25.61 -14.07 -3.22
C LYS A 113 26.26 -15.28 -3.89
N VAL A 114 27.18 -15.04 -4.82
CA VAL A 114 27.89 -16.10 -5.54
C VAL A 114 29.39 -15.83 -5.61
N LEU A 115 30.18 -16.89 -5.51
CA LEU A 115 31.63 -16.94 -5.77
C LEU A 115 31.92 -18.04 -6.80
N GLY A 116 33.00 -17.90 -7.55
CA GLY A 116 33.44 -18.95 -8.49
C GLY A 116 32.88 -18.82 -9.90
N LEU A 117 32.33 -17.66 -10.27
CA LEU A 117 31.88 -17.41 -11.64
C LEU A 117 33.02 -17.62 -12.64
N PRO A 118 32.80 -18.26 -13.81
CA PRO A 118 33.87 -18.55 -14.78
C PRO A 118 34.70 -17.33 -15.18
N GLU A 119 34.06 -16.18 -15.33
CA GLU A 119 34.67 -14.91 -15.71
C GLU A 119 35.23 -14.09 -14.53
N ALA A 120 34.98 -14.51 -13.28
CA ALA A 120 35.53 -13.90 -12.07
C ALA A 120 35.62 -14.89 -10.89
N PRO A 121 36.49 -15.92 -10.97
CA PRO A 121 36.44 -17.05 -10.03
C PRO A 121 36.73 -16.69 -8.56
N LYS A 122 37.36 -15.54 -8.30
CA LYS A 122 37.82 -15.12 -6.96
C LYS A 122 37.04 -13.96 -6.38
N THR A 123 36.03 -13.46 -7.07
CA THR A 123 35.27 -12.28 -6.65
C THR A 123 33.86 -12.70 -6.27
N TRP A 124 33.39 -12.21 -5.13
CA TRP A 124 32.00 -12.37 -4.72
C TRP A 124 31.10 -11.37 -5.43
N HIS A 125 29.89 -11.80 -5.77
CA HIS A 125 28.85 -10.99 -6.40
C HIS A 125 27.54 -11.12 -5.62
N VAL A 126 26.83 -10.01 -5.42
CA VAL A 126 25.39 -10.10 -5.08
C VAL A 126 24.65 -10.64 -6.30
N VAL A 127 23.70 -11.55 -6.10
CA VAL A 127 22.88 -12.12 -7.18
C VAL A 127 21.50 -11.49 -7.15
N GLU A 128 21.02 -11.11 -8.34
CA GLU A 128 19.61 -10.79 -8.60
C GLU A 128 19.14 -11.68 -9.76
N ALA A 129 18.26 -12.62 -9.42
CA ALA A 129 17.67 -13.59 -10.32
C ALA A 129 16.29 -13.13 -10.80
N LYS A 130 16.09 -13.09 -12.11
CA LYS A 130 14.84 -12.62 -12.72
C LYS A 130 14.29 -13.60 -13.74
N SER A 131 13.00 -13.45 -14.03
CA SER A 131 12.40 -14.04 -15.22
C SER A 131 11.54 -13.01 -15.93
N MET A 132 11.62 -12.95 -17.26
CA MET A 132 10.89 -11.95 -18.03
C MET A 132 10.38 -12.47 -19.38
N LYS A 133 9.37 -11.78 -19.92
CA LYS A 133 8.82 -12.05 -21.26
C LYS A 133 9.73 -11.48 -22.35
N ASP A 134 9.63 -12.02 -23.56
CA ASP A 134 10.39 -11.60 -24.76
C ASP A 134 10.50 -10.08 -24.93
N THR A 135 9.38 -9.37 -24.74
CA THR A 135 9.31 -7.91 -24.88
C THR A 135 10.35 -7.14 -24.07
N TYR A 136 10.69 -7.64 -22.88
CA TYR A 136 11.71 -7.03 -22.02
C TYR A 136 13.09 -7.67 -22.25
N TRP A 137 13.10 -8.97 -22.54
CA TRP A 137 14.29 -9.78 -22.74
C TRP A 137 15.16 -9.28 -23.88
N ASP A 138 14.56 -9.04 -25.04
CA ASP A 138 15.31 -8.66 -26.25
C ASP A 138 16.08 -7.35 -26.04
N LYS A 139 15.49 -6.42 -25.29
CA LYS A 139 16.13 -5.16 -24.95
C LYS A 139 17.32 -5.39 -24.02
N VAL A 140 17.15 -6.18 -22.96
CA VAL A 140 18.25 -6.50 -22.03
C VAL A 140 19.39 -7.23 -22.73
N LYS A 141 19.12 -8.24 -23.57
CA LYS A 141 20.19 -8.92 -24.34
C LYS A 141 20.95 -7.97 -25.26
N LYS A 142 20.29 -6.94 -25.78
CA LYS A 142 20.89 -6.00 -26.73
C LYS A 142 21.73 -4.91 -26.05
N VAL A 143 21.27 -4.36 -24.93
CA VAL A 143 21.90 -3.17 -24.30
C VAL A 143 22.29 -3.35 -22.82
N GLY A 144 22.17 -4.56 -22.29
CA GLY A 144 22.39 -4.86 -20.86
C GLY A 144 21.26 -4.38 -19.96
N VAL A 145 21.28 -4.77 -18.69
CA VAL A 145 20.20 -4.52 -17.72
C VAL A 145 20.10 -3.05 -17.34
N ARG A 146 21.22 -2.31 -17.32
CA ARG A 146 21.22 -0.87 -16.96
C ARG A 146 20.31 -0.07 -17.88
N GLU A 147 20.44 -0.24 -19.19
CA GLU A 147 19.63 0.46 -20.20
C GLU A 147 18.35 -0.31 -20.57
N GLY A 148 18.44 -1.64 -20.57
CA GLY A 148 17.35 -2.53 -20.95
C GLY A 148 16.22 -2.52 -19.94
N TYR A 149 16.57 -2.59 -18.65
CA TYR A 149 15.61 -2.63 -17.55
C TYR A 149 16.17 -1.95 -16.28
N PHE A 150 16.21 -0.62 -16.30
CA PHE A 150 16.84 0.21 -15.27
C PHE A 150 16.42 -0.15 -13.83
N THR A 151 15.13 -0.45 -13.58
CA THR A 151 14.66 -0.82 -12.23
C THR A 151 15.32 -2.09 -11.69
N HIS A 152 15.59 -3.09 -12.54
CA HIS A 152 16.31 -4.30 -12.12
C HIS A 152 17.78 -4.00 -11.80
N TRP A 153 18.41 -3.16 -12.64
CA TRP A 153 19.78 -2.70 -12.37
C TRP A 153 19.86 -1.92 -11.05
N VAL A 154 18.91 -1.01 -10.80
CA VAL A 154 18.82 -0.26 -9.54
C VAL A 154 18.69 -1.18 -8.34
N GLN A 155 17.84 -2.21 -8.43
CA GLN A 155 17.66 -3.18 -7.35
C GLN A 155 18.99 -3.88 -7.01
N LEU A 156 19.65 -4.46 -8.02
CA LEU A 156 20.94 -5.14 -7.83
C LEU A 156 22.04 -4.18 -7.35
N ASN A 157 22.17 -3.00 -7.97
CA ASN A 157 23.17 -1.99 -7.60
C ASN A 157 23.00 -1.51 -6.16
N THR A 158 21.76 -1.31 -5.72
CA THR A 158 21.44 -0.89 -4.35
C THR A 158 21.79 -1.98 -3.35
N TYR A 159 21.50 -3.25 -3.64
CA TYR A 159 21.92 -4.35 -2.77
C TYR A 159 23.45 -4.45 -2.69
N CYS A 160 24.16 -4.33 -3.82
CA CYS A 160 25.62 -4.32 -3.82
C CYS A 160 26.16 -3.22 -2.89
N HIS A 161 25.66 -1.99 -3.04
CA HIS A 161 26.07 -0.87 -2.18
C HIS A 161 25.77 -1.11 -0.70
N LEU A 162 24.54 -1.53 -0.36
CA LEU A 162 24.13 -1.73 1.04
C LEU A 162 24.86 -2.87 1.74
N PHE A 163 25.29 -3.90 1.00
CA PHE A 163 26.07 -5.02 1.53
C PHE A 163 27.59 -4.85 1.38
N GLY A 164 28.07 -3.75 0.77
CA GLY A 164 29.50 -3.48 0.59
C GLY A 164 30.19 -4.32 -0.48
N PHE A 165 29.46 -4.71 -1.54
CA PHE A 165 29.98 -5.44 -2.68
C PHE A 165 30.31 -4.47 -3.82
N GLU A 166 31.42 -4.74 -4.52
CA GLU A 166 31.87 -4.00 -5.70
C GLU A 166 31.29 -4.55 -7.01
N ARG A 167 30.67 -5.74 -6.96
CA ARG A 167 30.13 -6.43 -8.13
C ARG A 167 28.79 -7.08 -7.82
N GLY A 168 27.94 -7.10 -8.85
CA GLY A 168 26.70 -7.86 -8.87
C GLY A 168 26.63 -8.79 -10.07
N LEU A 169 25.86 -9.86 -9.97
CA LEU A 169 25.47 -10.75 -11.04
C LEU A 169 23.98 -10.58 -11.27
N TYR A 170 23.64 -10.07 -12.44
CA TYR A 170 22.28 -10.14 -12.96
C TYR A 170 22.13 -11.44 -13.73
N ILE A 171 21.19 -12.29 -13.35
CA ILE A 171 20.88 -13.53 -14.07
C ILE A 171 19.39 -13.58 -14.35
N CYS A 172 19.01 -13.88 -15.60
CA CYS A 172 17.63 -13.87 -16.01
C CYS A 172 17.30 -15.05 -16.89
N ARG A 173 16.09 -15.57 -16.75
CA ARG A 173 15.51 -16.55 -17.67
C ARG A 173 14.40 -15.95 -18.53
N ASN A 174 14.39 -16.29 -19.82
CA ASN A 174 13.29 -15.96 -20.70
C ASN A 174 12.10 -16.88 -20.42
N LYS A 175 10.92 -16.32 -20.14
CA LYS A 175 9.68 -17.07 -19.83
C LYS A 175 9.10 -17.81 -21.04
N ASN A 176 9.43 -17.36 -22.25
CA ASN A 176 8.92 -17.87 -23.52
C ASN A 176 9.83 -18.96 -24.09
N THR A 177 11.15 -18.73 -24.12
CA THR A 177 12.12 -19.67 -24.74
C THR A 177 12.86 -20.54 -23.73
N GLY A 178 12.88 -20.13 -22.46
CA GLY A 178 13.64 -20.80 -21.41
C GLY A 178 15.14 -20.52 -21.42
N GLU A 179 15.63 -19.71 -22.35
CA GLU A 179 17.03 -19.26 -22.39
C GLU A 179 17.46 -18.56 -21.10
N VAL A 180 18.74 -18.69 -20.77
CA VAL A 180 19.37 -18.01 -19.63
C VAL A 180 20.34 -16.96 -20.16
N TYR A 181 20.29 -15.77 -19.55
CA TYR A 181 21.19 -14.66 -19.79
C TYR A 181 21.79 -14.23 -18.47
N SER A 182 23.08 -13.95 -18.45
CA SER A 182 23.75 -13.36 -17.30
C SER A 182 24.67 -12.23 -17.73
N GLU A 183 24.81 -11.24 -16.86
CA GLU A 183 25.83 -10.21 -16.98
C GLU A 183 26.32 -9.78 -15.59
N ARG A 184 27.60 -9.45 -15.49
CA ARG A 184 28.19 -8.88 -14.28
C ARG A 184 28.14 -7.38 -14.35
N ILE A 185 27.63 -6.75 -13.30
CA ILE A 185 27.68 -5.29 -13.15
C ILE A 185 28.81 -4.87 -12.20
N GLU A 186 29.29 -3.65 -12.39
CA GLU A 186 30.07 -2.91 -11.39
C GLU A 186 29.13 -2.09 -10.54
N THR A 187 29.44 -2.02 -9.25
CA THR A 187 28.62 -1.24 -8.33
C THR A 187 28.88 0.24 -8.52
N ASP A 188 27.82 0.96 -8.88
CA ASP A 188 27.79 2.41 -8.94
C ASP A 188 27.31 2.94 -7.59
N HIS A 189 28.26 3.06 -6.65
CA HIS A 189 27.97 3.55 -5.29
C HIS A 189 27.41 4.97 -5.29
N ALA A 190 27.89 5.83 -6.19
CA ALA A 190 27.41 7.21 -6.28
C ALA A 190 25.93 7.25 -6.67
N GLU A 191 25.53 6.44 -7.65
CA GLU A 191 24.13 6.33 -8.07
C GLU A 191 23.25 5.69 -6.98
N ALA A 192 23.74 4.66 -6.28
CA ALA A 192 23.03 4.07 -5.14
C ALA A 192 22.76 5.11 -4.04
N ILE A 193 23.76 5.90 -3.67
CA ILE A 193 23.62 7.00 -2.70
C ILE A 193 22.61 8.04 -3.20
N ARG A 194 22.66 8.42 -4.48
CA ARG A 194 21.70 9.38 -5.07
C ARG A 194 20.25 8.88 -4.97
N LEU A 195 20.03 7.60 -5.24
CA LEU A 195 18.71 6.96 -5.16
C LEU A 195 18.22 6.82 -3.72
N LEU A 196 19.11 6.48 -2.77
CA LEU A 196 18.78 6.43 -1.35
C LEU A 196 18.46 7.81 -0.78
N ALA A 197 19.22 8.85 -1.15
CA ALA A 197 18.93 10.23 -0.77
C ALA A 197 17.59 10.71 -1.35
N ARG A 198 17.24 10.29 -2.56
CA ARG A 198 15.91 10.53 -3.14
C ARG A 198 14.81 9.85 -2.31
N ALA A 199 14.98 8.58 -1.97
CA ALA A 199 14.02 7.86 -1.13
C ALA A 199 13.87 8.49 0.25
N GLU A 200 14.96 8.96 0.86
CA GLU A 200 14.93 9.68 2.14
C GLU A 200 14.10 10.97 2.05
N ARG A 201 14.25 11.76 0.99
CA ARG A 201 13.40 12.94 0.78
C ARG A 201 11.93 12.56 0.68
N ILE A 202 11.60 11.48 -0.06
CA ILE A 202 10.23 10.99 -0.21
C ILE A 202 9.64 10.59 1.14
N VAL A 203 10.39 9.86 1.98
CA VAL A 203 9.96 9.48 3.33
C VAL A 203 9.65 10.72 4.18
N LYS A 204 10.48 11.76 4.07
CA LYS A 204 10.33 13.00 4.86
C LYS A 204 9.26 13.97 4.34
N TYR A 205 8.74 13.78 3.12
CA TYR A 205 7.77 14.71 2.58
C TYR A 205 6.43 14.66 3.33
N ALA A 206 6.01 15.83 3.83
CA ALA A 206 4.70 16.05 4.42
C ALA A 206 3.58 16.00 3.36
N ASN A 207 3.87 16.46 2.14
CA ASN A 207 2.94 16.55 1.02
C ASN A 207 3.43 15.72 -0.18
N PRO A 208 2.55 15.23 -1.06
CA PRO A 208 2.97 14.49 -2.23
C PRO A 208 3.88 15.36 -3.12
N PRO A 209 4.97 14.79 -3.69
CA PRO A 209 5.75 15.43 -4.76
C PRO A 209 4.85 15.89 -5.91
N PRO A 210 5.29 16.78 -6.82
CA PRO A 210 4.55 17.11 -8.03
C PRO A 210 4.22 15.86 -8.88
N PRO A 211 3.14 15.87 -9.66
CA PRO A 211 2.86 14.78 -10.57
C PRO A 211 3.94 14.74 -11.68
N LEU A 212 4.37 13.54 -12.07
CA LEU A 212 5.36 13.36 -13.15
C LEU A 212 4.84 13.92 -14.48
N HIS A 213 3.55 13.73 -14.75
CA HIS A 213 2.86 14.29 -15.90
C HIS A 213 1.64 15.06 -15.44
N LYS A 214 1.43 16.27 -15.98
CA LYS A 214 0.23 17.07 -15.66
C LYS A 214 -1.04 16.46 -16.26
N ASP A 215 -0.95 15.99 -17.50
CA ASP A 215 -2.05 15.36 -18.23
C ASP A 215 -1.84 13.82 -18.29
N PRO A 216 -2.70 13.01 -17.66
CA PRO A 216 -2.61 11.55 -17.71
C PRO A 216 -2.97 10.97 -19.08
N ASN A 217 -3.58 11.76 -19.97
CA ASN A 217 -3.95 11.34 -21.32
C ASN A 217 -2.83 11.56 -22.35
N ALA A 218 -1.82 12.37 -22.01
CA ALA A 218 -0.65 12.59 -22.85
C ALA A 218 0.05 11.26 -23.22
N LYS A 219 0.65 11.21 -24.41
CA LYS A 219 1.35 10.01 -24.92
C LYS A 219 2.45 9.51 -23.98
N MET A 220 3.21 10.44 -23.39
CA MET A 220 4.28 10.15 -22.43
C MET A 220 3.77 9.58 -21.09
N ALA A 221 2.50 9.84 -20.74
CA ALA A 221 1.88 9.41 -19.49
C ALA A 221 1.24 8.00 -19.57
N PHE A 222 1.68 7.15 -20.51
CA PHE A 222 1.15 5.80 -20.67
C PHE A 222 1.15 5.02 -19.35
N LYS A 223 2.26 5.05 -18.59
CA LYS A 223 2.35 4.40 -17.28
C LYS A 223 1.29 4.90 -16.29
N CYS A 224 1.01 6.20 -16.25
CA CYS A 224 -0.03 6.77 -15.39
C CYS A 224 -1.39 6.15 -15.70
N ARG A 225 -1.77 6.11 -16.99
CA ARG A 225 -3.09 5.66 -17.43
C ARG A 225 -3.30 4.15 -17.35
N THR A 226 -2.26 3.35 -17.60
CA THR A 226 -2.44 1.90 -17.80
C THR A 226 -1.83 1.03 -16.71
N MET A 227 -0.90 1.56 -15.91
CA MET A 227 -0.13 0.75 -14.95
C MET A 227 -0.13 1.30 -13.52
N CYS A 228 -0.44 2.58 -13.32
CA CYS A 228 -0.38 3.20 -12.00
C CYS A 228 -1.69 2.99 -11.22
N ASN A 229 -1.62 2.26 -10.11
CA ASN A 229 -2.74 2.07 -9.17
C ASN A 229 -3.15 3.35 -8.43
N HIS A 230 -2.39 4.43 -8.57
CA HIS A 230 -2.66 5.73 -7.95
C HIS A 230 -3.38 6.72 -8.89
N LEU A 231 -3.81 6.29 -10.09
CA LEU A 231 -4.47 7.17 -11.07
C LEU A 231 -5.66 7.92 -10.45
N ALA A 232 -6.52 7.19 -9.72
CA ALA A 232 -7.73 7.73 -9.12
C ALA A 232 -7.48 8.92 -8.17
N ILE A 233 -6.47 8.79 -7.30
CA ILE A 233 -6.11 9.86 -6.36
C ILE A 233 -5.26 10.95 -7.02
N CYS A 234 -4.43 10.59 -7.99
CA CYS A 234 -3.50 11.54 -8.61
C CYS A 234 -4.18 12.46 -9.65
N HIS A 235 -5.19 11.96 -10.35
CA HIS A 235 -5.78 12.62 -11.51
C HIS A 235 -7.32 12.60 -11.57
N GLU A 236 -8.00 11.76 -10.78
CA GLU A 236 -9.47 11.59 -10.87
C GLU A 236 -10.19 12.03 -9.59
N HIS A 237 -9.52 12.85 -8.77
CA HIS A 237 -10.10 13.49 -7.59
C HIS A 237 -10.74 12.50 -6.59
N SER A 238 -10.22 11.27 -6.51
CA SER A 238 -10.67 10.29 -5.51
C SER A 238 -10.02 10.55 -4.16
N PHE A 239 -10.76 10.25 -3.08
CA PHE A 239 -10.23 10.28 -1.73
C PHE A 239 -9.11 9.26 -1.53
N ALA A 240 -8.15 9.62 -0.68
CA ALA A 240 -7.19 8.67 -0.17
C ALA A 240 -7.86 7.57 0.67
N ARG A 241 -7.22 6.41 0.73
CA ARG A 241 -7.58 5.36 1.68
C ARG A 241 -7.43 5.88 3.11
N LEU A 242 -8.41 5.56 3.95
CA LEU A 242 -8.35 5.80 5.39
C LEU A 242 -7.30 4.87 6.04
N SER A 243 -6.27 5.46 6.66
CA SER A 243 -5.23 4.78 7.41
C SER A 243 -4.46 5.81 8.25
N CYS A 244 -3.72 5.43 9.29
CA CYS A 244 -2.88 6.44 9.96
C CYS A 244 -1.86 7.06 8.99
N ARG A 245 -1.37 6.36 7.97
CA ARG A 245 -0.34 6.92 7.06
C ARG A 245 -0.84 8.05 6.16
N THR A 246 -2.15 8.20 6.05
CA THR A 246 -2.84 9.30 5.35
C THR A 246 -3.37 10.37 6.31
N CYS A 247 -3.13 10.22 7.61
CA CYS A 247 -3.53 11.16 8.66
C CYS A 247 -2.51 12.30 8.84
N ILE A 248 -2.98 13.51 9.14
CA ILE A 248 -2.15 14.68 9.46
C ILE A 248 -1.29 14.49 10.71
N HIS A 249 -1.76 13.68 11.66
CA HIS A 249 -1.06 13.45 12.92
C HIS A 249 0.05 12.37 12.83
N ALA A 250 0.15 11.65 11.72
CA ALA A 250 1.07 10.52 11.61
C ALA A 250 2.37 10.90 10.91
N THR A 251 3.48 10.61 11.58
CA THR A 251 4.82 10.93 11.11
C THR A 251 5.64 9.65 10.94
N PRO A 252 6.28 9.43 9.77
CA PRO A 252 7.30 8.40 9.65
C PRO A 252 8.55 8.84 10.41
N GLU A 253 9.00 8.01 11.35
CA GLU A 253 10.14 8.33 12.20
C GLU A 253 11.45 7.99 11.51
N MET A 254 12.46 8.84 11.70
CA MET A 254 13.82 8.63 11.16
C MET A 254 14.70 7.80 12.10
N PHE A 255 14.07 7.04 13.00
CA PHE A 255 14.70 6.09 13.92
C PHE A 255 13.82 4.84 14.05
N GLY A 256 14.38 3.75 14.62
CA GLY A 256 13.71 2.46 14.69
C GLY A 256 13.71 1.69 13.36
N ASP A 257 12.88 0.65 13.26
CA ASP A 257 12.68 -0.15 12.02
C ASP A 257 11.32 0.19 11.40
N ALA A 258 11.34 1.08 10.40
CA ALA A 258 10.17 1.60 9.69
C ALA A 258 9.09 2.15 10.64
N ALA A 259 9.52 2.85 11.70
CA ALA A 259 8.63 3.30 12.75
C ALA A 259 7.75 4.47 12.29
N TRP A 260 6.53 4.51 12.82
CA TRP A 260 5.59 5.62 12.68
C TRP A 260 5.09 6.02 14.05
N SER A 261 4.85 7.31 14.26
CA SER A 261 4.25 7.83 15.49
C SER A 261 2.97 8.61 15.19
N CYS A 262 2.16 8.80 16.22
CA CYS A 262 1.00 9.69 16.19
C CYS A 262 1.21 10.83 17.17
N ALA A 263 1.26 12.06 16.66
CA ALA A 263 1.41 13.26 17.49
C ALA A 263 0.20 13.50 18.40
N ARG A 264 -1.01 13.18 17.91
CA ARG A 264 -2.26 13.32 18.67
C ARG A 264 -2.29 12.47 19.94
N TRP A 265 -1.91 11.19 19.82
CA TRP A 265 -1.92 10.24 20.94
C TRP A 265 -0.56 10.15 21.65
N ASN A 266 0.43 10.93 21.18
CA ASN A 266 1.82 10.94 21.65
C ASN A 266 2.41 9.53 21.84
N LYS A 267 2.26 8.66 20.82
CA LYS A 267 2.71 7.26 20.90
C LYS A 267 3.21 6.70 19.56
N PRO A 268 4.07 5.66 19.59
CA PRO A 268 4.35 4.87 18.39
C PRO A 268 3.08 4.14 17.91
N LEU A 269 3.01 3.89 16.60
CA LEU A 269 1.92 3.17 15.95
C LEU A 269 2.34 1.76 15.52
N SER A 270 1.65 0.74 16.04
CA SER A 270 1.78 -0.62 15.52
C SER A 270 1.26 -0.72 14.08
N LEU A 271 1.66 -1.77 13.36
CA LEU A 271 1.20 -2.00 11.99
C LEU A 271 -0.33 -2.13 11.88
N ALA A 272 -0.96 -2.75 12.88
CA ALA A 272 -2.41 -2.92 12.92
C ALA A 272 -3.12 -1.57 13.08
N GLU A 273 -2.65 -0.73 14.01
CA GLU A 273 -3.18 0.63 14.20
C GLU A 273 -2.99 1.47 12.93
N GLN A 274 -1.82 1.39 12.30
CA GLN A 274 -1.56 2.12 11.06
C GLN A 274 -2.60 1.78 9.98
N LYS A 275 -3.01 0.51 9.87
CA LYS A 275 -3.99 0.06 8.87
C LYS A 275 -5.43 0.45 9.23
N GLN A 276 -5.78 0.39 10.51
CA GLN A 276 -7.14 0.61 10.99
C GLN A 276 -7.55 2.10 11.00
N ALA A 277 -6.57 3.00 11.17
CA ALA A 277 -6.83 4.39 11.59
C ALA A 277 -7.52 4.48 12.97
N CYS A 278 -7.96 5.67 13.36
CA CYS A 278 -8.67 5.89 14.62
C CYS A 278 -9.83 6.88 14.41
N PRO A 279 -10.80 6.96 15.35
CA PRO A 279 -11.94 7.89 15.23
C PRO A 279 -11.57 9.37 15.13
N ALA A 280 -10.38 9.75 15.58
CA ALA A 280 -9.87 11.12 15.49
C ALA A 280 -8.89 11.31 14.31
N HIS A 281 -9.05 10.51 13.26
CA HIS A 281 -8.28 10.67 12.04
C HIS A 281 -8.73 11.93 11.30
N LEU A 282 -7.77 12.75 10.89
CA LEU A 282 -7.94 13.83 9.93
C LEU A 282 -6.99 13.59 8.77
N PHE A 283 -7.48 13.60 7.54
CA PHE A 283 -6.66 13.44 6.35
C PHE A 283 -5.58 14.53 6.29
N LEU A 284 -4.41 14.17 5.78
CA LEU A 284 -3.47 15.16 5.26
C LEU A 284 -4.22 16.02 4.23
N PRO A 285 -4.23 17.36 4.35
CA PRO A 285 -5.03 18.21 3.45
C PRO A 285 -4.73 17.97 1.97
N SER A 286 -3.48 17.68 1.63
CA SER A 286 -3.03 17.37 0.27
C SER A 286 -3.51 16.02 -0.30
N LEU A 287 -4.17 15.20 0.52
CA LEU A 287 -4.81 13.93 0.15
C LEU A 287 -6.34 14.04 0.03
N VAL A 288 -6.91 15.20 0.34
CA VAL A 288 -8.34 15.51 0.15
C VAL A 288 -8.53 16.09 -1.26
N PRO A 289 -9.52 15.62 -2.05
CA PRO A 289 -9.76 16.11 -3.40
C PRO A 289 -10.53 17.44 -3.42
N GLY A 290 -9.99 18.45 -2.73
CA GLY A 290 -10.59 19.76 -2.55
C GLY A 290 -9.62 20.78 -1.98
N GLU A 291 -10.10 22.01 -1.84
CA GLU A 291 -9.36 23.10 -1.21
C GLU A 291 -9.78 23.22 0.26
N LEU A 292 -8.80 23.32 1.16
CA LEU A 292 -9.06 23.58 2.58
C LEU A 292 -9.53 25.02 2.75
N ILE A 293 -10.71 25.21 3.34
CA ILE A 293 -11.35 26.51 3.54
C ILE A 293 -11.17 26.99 4.97
N ASP A 294 -11.37 26.09 5.94
CA ASP A 294 -11.30 26.41 7.36
C ASP A 294 -10.88 25.16 8.16
N ALA A 295 -10.37 25.35 9.36
CA ALA A 295 -10.00 24.27 10.26
C ALA A 295 -10.00 24.75 11.72
N SER A 296 -10.30 23.84 12.63
CA SER A 296 -10.16 24.06 14.07
C SER A 296 -9.30 22.97 14.68
N ASP A 297 -8.16 23.36 15.23
CA ASP A 297 -7.30 22.46 15.99
C ASP A 297 -7.94 22.08 17.34
N GLU A 298 -8.71 22.99 17.94
CA GLU A 298 -9.40 22.77 19.23
C GLU A 298 -10.60 21.83 19.07
N GLU A 299 -11.39 22.03 18.02
CA GLU A 299 -12.58 21.21 17.75
C GLU A 299 -12.26 20.00 16.84
N GLU A 300 -11.03 19.90 16.34
CA GLU A 300 -10.47 18.77 15.59
C GLU A 300 -11.21 18.45 14.30
N TRP A 301 -11.43 19.46 13.47
CA TRP A 301 -12.05 19.30 12.15
C TRP A 301 -11.39 20.19 11.10
N ALA A 302 -11.57 19.80 9.84
CA ALA A 302 -11.14 20.58 8.67
C ALA A 302 -12.26 20.62 7.62
N LEU A 303 -12.59 21.81 7.11
CA LEU A 303 -13.63 22.04 6.11
C LEU A 303 -13.01 22.26 4.74
N TYR A 304 -13.50 21.52 3.75
CA TYR A 304 -13.01 21.56 2.38
C TYR A 304 -14.12 21.89 1.39
N THR A 305 -13.80 22.64 0.34
CA THR A 305 -14.60 22.67 -0.89
C THR A 305 -14.05 21.63 -1.85
N LEU A 306 -14.81 20.57 -2.09
CA LEU A 306 -14.45 19.48 -2.99
C LEU A 306 -14.45 19.94 -4.46
N HIS A 307 -13.82 19.15 -5.33
CA HIS A 307 -13.75 19.45 -6.76
C HIS A 307 -15.11 19.61 -7.46
N ASP A 308 -16.17 19.00 -6.92
CA ASP A 308 -17.54 19.14 -7.43
C ASP A 308 -18.32 20.32 -6.81
N GLY A 309 -17.66 21.16 -6.01
CA GLY A 309 -18.22 22.33 -5.35
C GLY A 309 -18.92 22.06 -4.02
N ARG A 310 -19.06 20.80 -3.59
CA ARG A 310 -19.65 20.48 -2.29
C ARG A 310 -18.70 20.84 -1.15
N GLU A 311 -19.26 21.31 -0.04
CA GLU A 311 -18.54 21.41 1.21
C GLU A 311 -18.51 20.05 1.92
N TRP A 312 -17.34 19.69 2.43
CA TRP A 312 -17.15 18.47 3.18
C TRP A 312 -16.27 18.74 4.39
N ARG A 313 -16.74 18.34 5.57
CA ARG A 313 -16.01 18.47 6.83
C ARG A 313 -15.40 17.11 7.21
N ASP A 314 -14.08 17.11 7.36
CA ASP A 314 -13.32 16.04 7.98
C ASP A 314 -13.34 16.17 9.50
N GLY A 315 -13.25 15.06 10.23
CA GLY A 315 -13.34 15.07 11.69
C GLY A 315 -14.77 15.19 12.24
N VAL A 316 -15.79 15.09 11.38
CA VAL A 316 -17.18 14.96 11.85
C VAL A 316 -17.27 13.67 12.68
N LYS A 317 -17.34 13.83 13.99
CA LYS A 317 -17.75 12.74 14.88
C LYS A 317 -19.13 12.32 14.40
N PRO A 318 -19.37 11.04 14.04
CA PRO A 318 -20.71 10.60 13.71
C PRO A 318 -21.60 11.04 14.87
N GLU A 319 -22.72 11.72 14.57
CA GLU A 319 -23.69 11.98 15.62
C GLU A 319 -23.98 10.64 16.30
N PRO A 320 -23.90 10.57 17.64
CA PRO A 320 -24.13 9.31 18.31
C PRO A 320 -25.50 8.81 17.88
N GLN A 321 -25.57 7.57 17.39
CA GLN A 321 -26.81 6.97 16.91
C GLN A 321 -27.83 7.03 18.05
N ARG A 322 -28.87 7.84 17.88
CA ARG A 322 -29.94 7.97 18.87
C ARG A 322 -31.01 6.94 18.59
N THR A 323 -31.48 6.28 19.64
CA THR A 323 -32.71 5.49 19.62
C THR A 323 -33.78 6.29 20.33
N TYR A 324 -34.93 6.50 19.69
CA TYR A 324 -35.99 7.36 20.21
C TYR A 324 -37.07 6.52 20.88
N PHE A 325 -37.63 7.03 21.97
CA PHE A 325 -38.64 6.34 22.76
C PHE A 325 -39.81 7.25 23.10
N HIS A 326 -40.99 6.65 23.22
CA HIS A 326 -42.20 7.27 23.79
C HIS A 326 -42.72 6.41 24.93
N HIS A 327 -43.05 7.03 26.04
CA HIS A 327 -43.73 6.39 27.16
C HIS A 327 -45.21 6.73 27.11
N ALA A 328 -46.04 5.74 26.75
CA ALA A 328 -47.44 5.97 26.40
C ALA A 328 -48.29 6.59 27.53
N GLU A 329 -48.04 6.22 28.78
CA GLU A 329 -48.84 6.72 29.92
C GLU A 329 -48.40 8.09 30.45
N SER A 330 -47.10 8.40 30.43
CA SER A 330 -46.58 9.67 30.94
C SER A 330 -46.46 10.74 29.87
N GLY A 331 -46.70 10.39 28.60
CA GLY A 331 -46.49 11.29 27.47
C GLY A 331 -45.03 11.67 27.22
N SER A 332 -44.08 11.06 27.94
CA SER A 332 -42.67 11.43 27.81
C SER A 332 -42.09 10.95 26.49
N VAL A 333 -41.39 11.83 25.79
CA VAL A 333 -40.67 11.53 24.55
C VAL A 333 -39.19 11.81 24.78
N PHE A 334 -38.32 10.81 24.58
CA PHE A 334 -36.90 10.92 24.89
C PHE A 334 -36.06 10.05 23.95
N PHE A 335 -34.74 10.10 24.08
CA PHE A 335 -33.84 9.25 23.32
C PHE A 335 -32.76 8.67 24.23
N THR A 336 -32.15 7.57 23.81
CA THR A 336 -30.93 7.05 24.42
C THR A 336 -29.77 7.07 23.43
N LEU A 337 -28.55 7.08 23.98
CA LEU A 337 -27.30 6.98 23.25
C LEU A 337 -26.83 5.51 23.20
N PRO A 338 -25.91 5.16 22.28
CA PRO A 338 -25.38 3.80 22.21
C PRO A 338 -24.70 3.39 23.52
N GLY A 339 -25.17 2.29 24.12
CA GLY A 339 -24.64 1.74 25.37
C GLY A 339 -25.38 2.19 26.65
N GLU A 340 -26.37 3.07 26.54
CA GLU A 340 -27.31 3.32 27.64
C GLU A 340 -28.32 2.17 27.77
N PRO A 341 -28.82 1.87 28.99
CA PRO A 341 -29.81 0.82 29.19
C PRO A 341 -31.05 1.01 28.30
N ASP A 342 -31.56 -0.07 27.72
CA ASP A 342 -32.81 -0.03 26.99
C ASP A 342 -33.94 0.25 28.00
N PRO A 343 -34.68 1.38 27.87
CA PRO A 343 -35.73 1.74 28.81
C PRO A 343 -36.86 0.69 28.84
N ARG A 344 -36.99 -0.16 27.82
CA ARG A 344 -37.94 -1.28 27.78
C ARG A 344 -37.59 -2.41 28.72
N GLU A 345 -36.32 -2.53 29.07
CA GLU A 345 -35.79 -3.62 29.92
C GLU A 345 -35.72 -3.23 31.41
N GLY A 346 -36.07 -1.98 31.76
CA GLY A 346 -36.01 -1.46 33.12
C GLY A 346 -37.34 -1.52 33.88
N GLY A 347 -37.37 -2.22 35.02
CA GLY A 347 -38.40 -2.07 36.07
C GLY A 347 -39.86 -2.27 35.65
N PHE A 348 -40.80 -1.85 36.51
CA PHE A 348 -42.24 -2.04 36.33
C PHE A 348 -42.82 -1.26 35.11
N ASP A 349 -42.14 -0.19 34.68
CA ASP A 349 -42.63 0.75 33.65
C ASP A 349 -42.00 0.52 32.26
N GLY A 350 -41.02 -0.37 32.13
CA GLY A 350 -40.34 -0.64 30.85
C GLY A 350 -41.28 -1.19 29.76
N GLY A 351 -42.30 -1.94 30.15
CA GLY A 351 -43.33 -2.44 29.22
C GLY A 351 -44.21 -1.34 28.59
N LEU A 352 -44.11 -0.09 29.07
CA LEU A 352 -44.86 1.07 28.58
C LEU A 352 -44.04 1.99 27.66
N CYS A 353 -42.76 1.68 27.47
CA CYS A 353 -41.87 2.39 26.56
C CYS A 353 -41.87 1.71 25.19
N GLU A 354 -42.08 2.50 24.14
CA GLU A 354 -42.03 2.04 22.75
C GLU A 354 -40.89 2.74 22.02
N GLU A 355 -40.14 1.99 21.21
CA GLU A 355 -39.14 2.56 20.31
C GLU A 355 -39.85 3.14 19.09
N ILE A 356 -39.56 4.40 18.77
CA ILE A 356 -40.26 5.17 17.74
C ILE A 356 -39.29 5.68 16.68
N SER A 357 -39.83 6.05 15.51
CA SER A 357 -39.03 6.70 14.47
C SER A 357 -38.68 8.13 14.85
N PHE A 358 -37.64 8.71 14.24
CA PHE A 358 -37.31 10.13 14.42
C PHE A 358 -38.47 11.04 13.97
N GLU A 359 -39.21 10.64 12.93
CA GLU A 359 -40.36 11.41 12.45
C GLU A 359 -41.47 11.47 13.50
N ASP A 360 -41.74 10.34 14.17
CA ASP A 360 -42.73 10.28 15.25
C ASP A 360 -42.25 10.98 16.52
N PHE A 361 -40.94 10.93 16.81
CA PHE A 361 -40.32 11.68 17.90
C PHE A 361 -40.59 13.18 17.76
N ILE A 362 -40.40 13.75 16.57
CA ILE A 362 -40.68 15.17 16.32
C ILE A 362 -42.18 15.47 16.46
N LYS A 363 -43.06 14.64 15.86
CA LYS A 363 -44.52 14.83 15.93
C LYS A 363 -45.04 14.79 17.37
N LEU A 364 -44.57 13.85 18.17
CA LEU A 364 -44.99 13.71 19.57
C LEU A 364 -44.41 14.82 20.44
N THR A 365 -43.16 15.22 20.21
CA THR A 365 -42.55 16.38 20.90
C THR A 365 -43.38 17.65 20.67
N ASP A 366 -43.73 17.93 19.41
CA ASP A 366 -44.57 19.09 19.07
C ASP A 366 -45.99 18.98 19.65
N HIS A 367 -46.56 17.77 19.64
CA HIS A 367 -47.87 17.49 20.23
C HIS A 367 -47.89 17.81 21.72
N TYR A 368 -46.98 17.24 22.52
CA TYR A 368 -46.97 17.46 23.97
C TYR A 368 -46.57 18.90 24.35
N ALA A 369 -45.64 19.51 23.61
CA ALA A 369 -45.31 20.93 23.78
C ALA A 369 -46.52 21.86 23.55
N SER A 370 -47.45 21.47 22.67
CA SER A 370 -48.69 22.23 22.42
C SER A 370 -49.78 22.05 23.49
N GLN A 371 -49.70 20.99 24.31
CA GLN A 371 -50.65 20.69 25.39
C GLN A 371 -50.26 21.33 26.73
N GLY A 372 -49.02 21.82 26.87
CA GLY A 372 -48.54 22.53 28.05
C GLY A 372 -48.21 21.63 29.25
N GLU A 373 -47.97 20.34 29.02
CA GLU A 373 -47.47 19.37 30.01
C GLU A 373 -45.95 19.20 29.93
#